data_AF-A0A2P7MX26-F1
#
_entry.id   AF-A0A2P7MX26-F1
#
_cell.length_a   1.000
_cell.length_b   1.000
_cell.length_c   1.000
_cell.angle_alpha   90.00
_cell.angle_beta   90.00
_cell.angle_gamma   90.00
#
_symmetry.space_group_name_H-M   'P 1'
#
loop_
_entity.id
_entity.type
_entity.pdbx_description
1 polymer ?
#
loop_
_entity_poly.entity_id
_entity_poly.type
_entity_poly.pdbx_seq_one_letter_code
_entity_poly.pdbx_strand_id
1 'polypeptide(L)'
;MAGMNAINLQATLFDFAIGELVRQHRESFQPLWTADSWAKLLIWLALNCGCSGDRDSLEAYAEALGPGLTGRMRRIFFERELEDLELRVLADPAEPQVLVLPLGPAGPLDHGRVVAALERLGLLARVAAEPQRWQQLEAALALPWQELF
;
A
#
# COMPACT_ATOMS: atom_id res chain seq x y z
N MET A 1 14.66 15.08 30.21
CA MET A 1 13.49 14.73 29.38
C MET A 1 13.10 15.97 28.59
N ALA A 2 13.33 16.00 27.28
CA ALA A 2 12.84 17.10 26.45
C ALA A 2 11.31 16.96 26.36
N GLY A 3 10.59 17.97 26.89
CA GLY A 3 9.13 17.99 26.84
C GLY A 3 8.64 18.09 25.39
N MET A 4 7.56 17.37 25.09
CA MET A 4 6.86 17.48 23.80
C MET A 4 6.44 18.94 23.58
N ASN A 5 6.97 19.60 22.56
CA ASN A 5 6.55 20.96 22.17
C ASN A 5 5.33 20.86 21.22
N ALA A 6 4.49 21.89 21.17
CA ALA A 6 3.24 21.94 20.41
C ALA A 6 3.41 21.56 18.93
N ILE A 7 4.52 21.96 18.30
CA ILE A 7 4.85 21.62 16.91
C ILE A 7 5.03 20.10 16.74
N ASN A 8 5.71 19.44 17.67
CA ASN A 8 5.93 17.98 17.61
C ASN A 8 4.61 17.22 17.79
N LEU A 9 3.73 17.73 18.65
CA LEU A 9 2.39 17.16 18.83
C LEU A 9 1.55 17.31 17.55
N GLN A 10 1.56 18.50 16.92
CA GLN A 10 0.84 18.76 15.68
C GLN A 10 1.34 17.86 14.54
N ALA A 11 2.65 17.73 14.38
CA ALA A 11 3.24 16.84 13.36
C ALA A 11 2.81 15.38 13.58
N THR A 12 2.87 14.90 14.83
CA THR A 12 2.45 13.53 15.18
C THR A 12 0.96 13.30 14.91
N LEU A 13 0.10 14.26 15.27
CA LEU A 13 -1.34 14.18 15.02
C LEU A 13 -1.65 14.20 13.52
N PHE A 14 -0.93 15.02 12.75
CA PHE A 14 -1.07 15.07 11.30
C PHE A 14 -0.65 13.74 10.65
N ASP A 15 0.52 13.21 11.01
CA ASP A 15 1.02 11.92 10.52
C ASP A 15 0.05 10.78 10.82
N PHE A 16 -0.53 10.76 12.02
CA PHE A 16 -1.56 9.79 12.38
C PHE A 16 -2.83 9.97 11.53
N ALA A 17 -3.37 11.19 11.49
CA ALA A 17 -4.62 11.48 10.79
C ALA A 17 -4.55 11.14 9.30
N ILE A 18 -3.47 11.52 8.62
CA ILE A 18 -3.30 11.21 7.19
C ILE A 18 -3.12 9.71 6.97
N GLY A 19 -2.42 9.00 7.86
CA GLY A 19 -2.30 7.54 7.82
C GLY A 19 -3.66 6.85 7.98
N GLU A 20 -4.49 7.30 8.92
CA GLU A 20 -5.84 6.76 9.11
C GLU A 20 -6.76 7.04 7.92
N LEU A 21 -6.71 8.25 7.35
CA LEU A 21 -7.48 8.58 6.14
C LEU A 21 -7.12 7.66 4.97
N VAL A 22 -5.82 7.41 4.76
CA VAL A 22 -5.37 6.45 3.74
C VAL A 22 -5.91 5.06 4.05
N ARG A 23 -5.84 4.60 5.31
CA ARG A 23 -6.34 3.27 5.70
C ARG A 23 -7.85 3.11 5.51
N GLN A 24 -8.63 4.15 5.78
CA GLN A 24 -10.08 4.13 5.63
C GLN A 24 -10.53 4.12 4.16
N HIS A 25 -9.77 4.77 3.28
CA HIS A 25 -10.16 4.97 1.89
C HIS A 25 -9.39 4.11 0.86
N ARG A 26 -8.42 3.28 1.31
CA ARG A 26 -7.60 2.44 0.42
C ARG A 26 -8.36 1.39 -0.40
N GLU A 27 -9.65 1.21 -0.15
CA GLU A 27 -10.53 0.30 -0.90
C GLU A 27 -11.60 1.05 -1.72
N SER A 28 -11.69 2.38 -1.60
CA SER A 28 -12.70 3.20 -2.25
C SER A 28 -12.39 3.51 -3.72
N PHE A 29 -11.12 3.39 -4.14
CA PHE A 29 -10.67 3.82 -5.47
C PHE A 29 -10.35 2.64 -6.38
N GLN A 30 -11.29 2.33 -7.27
CA GLN A 30 -11.13 1.28 -8.28
C GLN A 30 -10.38 1.78 -9.53
N PRO A 31 -9.62 0.92 -10.21
CA PRO A 31 -9.38 -0.48 -9.86
C PRO A 31 -8.27 -0.59 -8.80
N LEU A 32 -8.49 -1.38 -7.73
CA LEU A 32 -7.52 -1.54 -6.63
C LEU A 32 -6.13 -1.94 -7.13
N TRP A 33 -5.08 -1.78 -6.32
CA TRP A 33 -3.72 -2.26 -6.64
C TRP A 33 -3.11 -1.66 -7.92
N THR A 34 -3.53 -0.45 -8.30
CA THR A 34 -2.99 0.27 -9.47
C THR A 34 -2.39 1.61 -9.09
N ALA A 35 -1.48 2.10 -9.94
CA ALA A 35 -1.02 3.50 -9.85
C ALA A 35 -2.19 4.49 -9.95
N ASP A 36 -3.23 4.16 -10.73
CA ASP A 36 -4.45 4.95 -10.88
C ASP A 36 -5.26 5.03 -9.57
N SER A 37 -5.46 3.92 -8.84
CA SER A 37 -6.12 3.94 -7.52
C SER A 37 -5.38 4.81 -6.51
N TRP A 38 -4.05 4.82 -6.56
CA TRP A 38 -3.21 5.68 -5.73
C TRP A 38 -3.34 7.15 -6.13
N ALA A 39 -3.29 7.46 -7.43
CA ALA A 39 -3.47 8.81 -7.92
C ALA A 39 -4.85 9.38 -7.53
N LYS A 40 -5.91 8.57 -7.63
CA LYS A 40 -7.26 8.94 -7.20
C LYS A 40 -7.35 9.27 -5.72
N LEU A 41 -6.68 8.49 -4.86
CA LEU A 41 -6.57 8.81 -3.43
C LEU A 41 -5.86 10.16 -3.23
N LEU A 42 -4.73 10.39 -3.90
CA LEU A 42 -3.98 11.65 -3.75
C LEU A 42 -4.80 12.86 -4.21
N ILE A 43 -5.51 12.73 -5.32
CA ILE A 43 -6.44 13.76 -5.79
C ILE A 43 -7.54 14.01 -4.76
N TRP A 44 -8.15 12.94 -4.24
CA TRP A 44 -9.18 13.05 -3.21
C TRP A 44 -8.65 13.76 -1.94
N LEU A 45 -7.47 13.38 -1.46
CA LEU A 45 -6.84 14.04 -0.31
C LEU A 45 -6.58 15.52 -0.57
N ALA A 46 -6.00 15.86 -1.73
CA ALA A 46 -5.72 17.24 -2.11
C ALA A 46 -7.00 18.10 -2.12
N LEU A 47 -8.06 17.60 -2.74
CA LEU A 47 -9.36 18.28 -2.80
C LEU A 47 -9.96 18.48 -1.39
N ASN A 48 -9.85 17.47 -0.51
CA ASN A 48 -10.32 17.59 0.88
C ASN A 48 -9.43 18.52 1.73
N CYS A 49 -8.20 18.80 1.30
CA CYS A 49 -7.33 19.82 1.87
C CYS A 49 -7.57 21.23 1.27
N GLY A 50 -8.53 21.39 0.35
CA GLY A 50 -8.89 22.68 -0.26
C GLY A 50 -8.11 23.05 -1.52
N CYS A 51 -7.35 22.12 -2.11
CA CYS A 51 -6.72 22.32 -3.42
C CYS A 51 -7.77 22.46 -4.53
N SER A 52 -7.46 23.23 -5.57
CA SER A 52 -8.37 23.55 -6.68
C SER A 52 -8.56 22.40 -7.69
N GLY A 53 -7.75 21.34 -7.60
CA GLY A 53 -7.86 20.14 -8.43
C GLY A 53 -7.30 20.27 -9.84
N ASP A 54 -6.85 21.46 -10.24
CA ASP A 54 -6.03 21.63 -11.43
C ASP A 54 -4.63 21.01 -11.23
N ARG A 55 -3.95 20.79 -12.35
CA ARG A 55 -2.66 20.11 -12.39
C ARG A 55 -1.63 20.77 -11.49
N ASP A 56 -1.47 22.09 -11.56
CA ASP A 56 -0.43 22.81 -10.83
C ASP A 56 -0.69 22.70 -9.31
N SER A 57 -1.95 22.82 -8.90
CA SER A 57 -2.36 22.63 -7.50
C SER A 57 -2.09 21.21 -7.00
N LEU A 58 -2.36 20.19 -7.80
CA LEU A 58 -2.12 18.78 -7.45
C LEU A 58 -0.62 18.45 -7.40
N GLU A 59 0.17 18.98 -8.32
CA GLU A 59 1.63 18.81 -8.33
C GLU A 59 2.26 19.49 -7.10
N ALA A 60 1.83 20.71 -6.75
CA ALA A 60 2.28 21.40 -5.54
C ALA A 60 1.89 20.66 -4.26
N TYR A 61 0.69 20.07 -4.20
CA TYR A 61 0.27 19.24 -3.08
C TYR A 61 1.17 18.01 -2.91
N ALA A 62 1.44 17.30 -4.01
CA ALA A 62 2.31 16.13 -4.00
C ALA A 62 3.75 16.49 -3.58
N GLU A 63 4.28 17.63 -4.03
CA GLU A 63 5.58 18.14 -3.62
C GLU A 63 5.61 18.46 -2.11
N ALA A 64 4.56 19.10 -1.59
CA ALA A 64 4.45 19.47 -0.18
C ALA A 64 4.39 18.27 0.77
N LEU A 65 3.80 17.15 0.35
CA LEU A 65 3.87 15.89 1.11
C LEU A 65 5.32 15.41 1.26
N GLY A 66 6.15 15.60 0.24
CA GLY A 66 7.52 15.14 0.18
C GLY A 66 7.65 13.60 0.15
N PRO A 67 8.86 13.10 -0.13
CA PRO A 67 9.08 11.67 -0.38
C PRO A 67 8.85 10.79 0.86
N GLY A 68 9.19 11.28 2.06
CA GLY A 68 9.09 10.51 3.29
C GLY A 68 7.64 10.17 3.67
N LEU A 69 6.75 11.16 3.66
CA LEU A 69 5.33 10.94 3.97
C LEU A 69 4.63 10.20 2.83
N THR A 70 4.91 10.58 1.58
CA THR A 70 4.38 9.89 0.39
C THR A 70 4.69 8.39 0.43
N GLY A 71 5.93 8.00 0.74
CA GLY A 71 6.32 6.60 0.87
C GLY A 71 5.56 5.86 1.98
N ARG A 72 5.37 6.49 3.15
CA ARG A 72 4.58 5.89 4.25
C ARG A 72 3.12 5.70 3.87
N MET A 73 2.48 6.72 3.29
CA MET A 73 1.09 6.66 2.85
C MET A 73 0.92 5.58 1.77
N ARG A 74 1.85 5.52 0.80
CA ARG A 74 1.82 4.54 -0.27
C ARG A 74 1.92 3.11 0.27
N ARG A 75 2.80 2.87 1.26
CA ARG A 75 2.86 1.59 1.97
C ARG A 75 1.53 1.25 2.65
N ILE A 76 0.92 2.18 3.40
CA ILE A 76 -0.38 1.94 4.07
C ILE A 76 -1.48 1.60 3.05
N PHE A 77 -1.47 2.27 1.89
CA PHE A 77 -2.44 2.07 0.83
C PHE A 77 -2.35 0.67 0.21
N PHE A 78 -1.14 0.19 -0.08
CA PHE A 78 -0.89 -1.09 -0.77
C PHE A 78 -0.50 -2.26 0.15
N GLU A 79 -0.53 -2.09 1.48
CA GLU A 79 -0.32 -3.17 2.45
C GLU A 79 -1.67 -3.73 2.94
N ARG A 80 -1.76 -5.06 3.08
CA ARG A 80 -2.86 -5.72 3.80
C ARG A 80 -2.32 -6.76 4.75
N GLU A 81 -2.87 -6.78 5.95
CA GLU A 81 -2.67 -7.86 6.91
C GLU A 81 -3.94 -8.70 6.95
N LEU A 82 -3.76 -10.02 6.85
CA LEU A 82 -4.81 -11.02 6.90
C LEU A 82 -4.49 -11.90 8.10
N GLU A 83 -4.95 -11.49 9.28
CA GLU A 83 -4.62 -12.14 10.56
C GLU A 83 -5.06 -13.60 10.60
N ASP A 84 -6.22 -13.93 10.05
CA ASP A 84 -6.76 -15.29 9.97
C ASP A 84 -5.91 -16.21 9.08
N LEU A 85 -5.26 -15.63 8.07
CA LEU A 85 -4.30 -16.32 7.22
C LEU A 85 -2.87 -16.16 7.73
N GLU A 86 -2.64 -15.41 8.81
CA GLU A 86 -1.33 -14.96 9.34
C GLU A 86 -0.37 -14.44 8.25
N LEU A 87 -0.89 -13.70 7.26
CA LEU A 87 -0.10 -13.16 6.15
C LEU A 87 -0.15 -11.64 6.10
N ARG A 88 0.96 -11.03 5.68
CA ARG A 88 1.01 -9.65 5.20
C ARG A 88 1.29 -9.66 3.70
N VAL A 89 0.54 -8.88 2.95
CA VAL A 89 0.71 -8.70 1.50
C VAL A 89 1.11 -7.26 1.22
N LEU A 90 2.21 -7.10 0.48
CA LEU A 90 2.69 -5.82 -0.05
C LEU A 90 2.56 -5.87 -1.57
N ALA A 91 1.64 -5.08 -2.13
CA ALA A 91 1.29 -5.15 -3.54
C ALA A 91 1.29 -3.75 -4.19
N ASP A 92 2.42 -3.04 -4.03
CA ASP A 92 2.63 -1.73 -4.64
C ASP A 92 3.01 -1.90 -6.12
N PRO A 93 2.24 -1.35 -7.08
CA PRO A 93 2.52 -1.47 -8.51
C PRO A 93 3.78 -0.72 -8.98
N ALA A 94 4.40 0.11 -8.14
CA ALA A 94 5.72 0.67 -8.42
C ALA A 94 6.87 -0.31 -8.13
N GLU A 95 6.59 -1.37 -7.35
CA GLU A 95 7.54 -2.43 -7.06
C GLU A 95 7.45 -3.53 -8.14
N PRO A 96 8.55 -4.24 -8.43
CA PRO A 96 8.58 -5.24 -9.51
C PRO A 96 7.71 -6.47 -9.23
N GLN A 97 7.32 -6.69 -7.98
CA GLN A 97 6.62 -7.90 -7.54
C GLN A 97 5.78 -7.64 -6.30
N VAL A 98 4.75 -8.47 -6.14
CA VAL A 98 4.00 -8.58 -4.88
C VAL A 98 4.82 -9.42 -3.91
N LEU A 99 4.89 -8.98 -2.66
CA LEU A 99 5.50 -9.74 -1.57
C LEU A 99 4.44 -10.25 -0.61
N VAL A 100 4.52 -11.52 -0.27
CA VAL A 100 3.71 -12.15 0.78
C VAL A 100 4.64 -12.59 1.89
N LEU A 101 4.38 -12.13 3.11
CA LEU A 101 5.20 -12.38 4.30
C LEU A 101 4.35 -13.08 5.37
N PRO A 102 4.91 -14.00 6.17
CA PRO A 102 4.25 -14.44 7.38
C PRO A 102 4.19 -13.30 8.41
N LEU A 103 3.09 -13.20 9.16
CA LEU A 103 3.01 -12.35 10.35
C LEU A 103 3.78 -12.96 11.54
N GLY A 104 3.93 -14.28 11.54
CA GLY A 104 4.68 -15.05 12.52
C GLY A 104 6.15 -15.30 12.14
N PRO A 105 6.83 -16.25 12.79
CA PRO A 105 8.21 -16.59 12.47
C PRO A 105 8.37 -16.97 10.99
N ALA A 106 9.51 -16.57 10.41
CA ALA A 106 9.83 -16.89 9.02
C ALA A 106 9.83 -18.41 8.80
N GLY A 107 9.21 -18.84 7.71
CA GLY A 107 9.11 -20.24 7.32
C GLY A 107 8.48 -20.39 5.94
N PRO A 108 8.46 -21.61 5.38
CA PRO A 108 7.82 -21.87 4.11
C PRO A 108 6.34 -21.46 4.15
N LEU A 109 5.90 -20.65 3.20
CA LEU A 109 4.50 -20.27 3.08
C LEU A 109 3.74 -21.38 2.35
N ASP A 110 2.64 -21.83 2.95
CA ASP A 110 1.73 -22.76 2.29
C ASP A 110 1.08 -22.09 1.06
N HIS A 111 1.16 -22.77 -0.08
CA HIS A 111 0.65 -22.24 -1.34
C HIS A 111 -0.86 -21.99 -1.30
N GLY A 112 -1.63 -22.86 -0.61
CA GLY A 112 -3.07 -22.71 -0.47
C GLY A 112 -3.46 -21.43 0.29
N ARG A 113 -2.76 -21.13 1.40
CA ARG A 113 -2.93 -19.87 2.16
C ARG A 113 -2.63 -18.64 1.31
N VAL A 114 -1.56 -18.68 0.51
CA VAL A 114 -1.19 -17.58 -0.38
C VAL A 114 -2.27 -17.35 -1.44
N VAL A 115 -2.73 -18.41 -2.10
CA VAL A 115 -3.81 -18.32 -3.10
C VAL A 115 -5.06 -17.72 -2.46
N ALA A 116 -5.50 -18.23 -1.30
CA ALA A 116 -6.67 -17.70 -0.58
C ALA A 116 -6.54 -16.21 -0.25
N ALA A 117 -5.35 -15.74 0.14
CA ALA A 117 -5.08 -14.33 0.36
C ALA A 117 -5.23 -13.51 -0.93
N LEU A 118 -4.68 -13.98 -2.05
CA LEU A 118 -4.77 -13.30 -3.34
C LEU A 118 -6.21 -13.22 -3.86
N GLU A 119 -7.02 -14.27 -3.67
CA GLU A 119 -8.43 -14.22 -4.11
C GLU A 119 -9.19 -13.18 -3.29
N ARG A 120 -9.04 -13.20 -1.96
CA ARG A 120 -9.70 -12.27 -1.06
C ARG A 120 -9.35 -10.82 -1.36
N LEU A 121 -8.09 -10.57 -1.71
CA LEU A 121 -7.60 -9.24 -2.05
C LEU A 121 -7.91 -8.84 -3.51
N GLY A 122 -8.44 -9.74 -4.34
CA GLY A 122 -8.66 -9.47 -5.77
C GLY A 122 -7.36 -9.32 -6.58
N LEU A 123 -6.26 -9.94 -6.12
CA LEU A 123 -4.94 -9.88 -6.73
C LEU A 123 -4.64 -11.06 -7.67
N LEU A 124 -5.41 -12.15 -7.61
CA LEU A 124 -5.14 -13.36 -8.42
C LEU A 124 -4.94 -13.07 -9.91
N ALA A 125 -5.81 -12.24 -10.50
CA ALA A 125 -5.75 -11.92 -11.93
C ALA A 125 -4.62 -10.95 -12.30
N ARG A 126 -3.84 -10.50 -11.31
CA ARG A 126 -2.79 -9.48 -11.48
C ARG A 126 -1.38 -9.96 -11.21
N VAL A 127 -1.22 -11.13 -10.61
CA VAL A 127 0.07 -11.77 -10.42
C VAL A 127 0.22 -12.93 -11.37
N ALA A 128 1.47 -13.35 -11.63
CA ALA A 128 1.75 -14.50 -12.46
C ALA A 128 0.97 -15.73 -11.97
N ALA A 129 0.08 -16.25 -12.82
CA ALA A 129 -0.79 -17.38 -12.48
C ALA A 129 -0.02 -18.70 -12.26
N GLU A 130 1.16 -18.83 -12.86
CA GLU A 130 2.02 -20.02 -12.77
C GLU A 130 2.79 -20.04 -11.44
N PRO A 131 2.51 -20.97 -10.51
CA PRO A 131 3.22 -21.04 -9.23
C PRO A 131 4.74 -21.22 -9.37
N GLN A 132 5.21 -21.79 -10.49
CA GLN A 132 6.64 -21.97 -10.77
C GLN A 132 7.37 -20.63 -10.96
N ARG A 133 6.65 -19.55 -11.27
CA ARG A 133 7.20 -18.20 -11.37
C ARG A 133 7.28 -17.49 -10.02
N TRP A 134 6.69 -18.07 -8.97
CA TRP A 134 6.78 -17.52 -7.62
C TRP A 134 8.12 -17.91 -7.01
N GLN A 135 8.82 -16.93 -6.47
CA GLN A 135 10.15 -17.11 -5.92
C GLN A 135 10.11 -17.07 -4.40
N GLN A 136 10.53 -18.17 -3.76
CA GLN A 136 10.76 -18.17 -2.32
C GLN A 136 12.01 -17.34 -2.00
N LEU A 137 11.84 -16.32 -1.16
CA LEU A 137 12.91 -15.55 -0.54
C LEU A 137 13.11 -15.99 0.92
N GLU A 138 14.09 -15.40 1.60
CA GLU A 138 14.42 -15.76 2.99
C GLU A 138 13.25 -15.55 3.96
N ALA A 139 12.50 -14.46 3.82
CA ALA A 139 11.40 -14.09 4.72
C ALA A 139 10.08 -13.75 4.00
N ALA A 140 10.00 -14.04 2.70
CA ALA A 140 8.85 -13.70 1.88
C ALA A 140 8.70 -14.66 0.70
N LEU A 141 7.52 -14.68 0.11
CA LEU A 141 7.27 -15.21 -1.22
C LEU A 141 7.06 -14.04 -2.17
N ALA A 142 7.82 -14.03 -3.27
CA ALA A 142 7.75 -13.01 -4.30
C ALA A 142 6.94 -13.50 -5.49
N LEU A 143 5.93 -12.73 -5.89
CA LEU A 143 5.03 -13.04 -6.99
C LEU A 143 5.15 -11.92 -8.04
N PRO A 144 5.69 -12.22 -9.22
CA PRO A 144 5.75 -11.24 -10.31
C PRO A 144 4.36 -10.74 -10.66
N TRP A 145 4.25 -9.45 -11.02
CA TRP A 145 3.04 -8.95 -11.65
C TRP A 145 2.81 -9.68 -12.98
N GLN A 146 1.54 -9.87 -13.34
CA GLN A 146 1.14 -10.35 -14.65
C GLN A 146 1.47 -9.27 -15.68
N GLU A 147 2.28 -9.61 -16.68
CA GLU A 147 2.47 -8.74 -17.84
C GLU A 147 1.13 -8.65 -18.59
N LEU A 148 0.55 -7.46 -18.63
CA LEU A 148 -0.59 -7.16 -19.49
C LEU A 148 -0.01 -6.91 -20.89
N PHE A 149 0.01 -7.94 -21.73
CA PHE A 149 0.35 -7.84 -23.15
C PHE A 149 -0.77 -7.16 -23.94
#